data_AF-A0A3D0NHH8-F1
#
_entry.id   AF-A0A3D0NHH8-F1
#
_cell.length_a   1.000
_cell.length_b   1.000
_cell.length_c   1.000
_cell.angle_alpha   90.00
_cell.angle_beta   90.00
_cell.angle_gamma   90.00
#
_symmetry.space_group_name_H-M   'P 1'
#
loop_
_entity.id
_entity.type
_entity.pdbx_description
1 polymer ?
#
loop_
_entity_poly.entity_id
_entity_poly.type
_entity_poly.pdbx_seq_one_letter_code
_entity_poly.pdbx_strand_id
1 'polypeptide(L)' 'MSEPTDITIEMMREKLYAAVVSDALDGLGYKNQSPRVPLPPQTAEGVLVGRCKTTQW' A
#
# COMPACT_ATOMS: atom_id res chain seq x y z
N MET A 1 -9.86 -21.11 -12.17
CA MET A 1 -8.54 -20.63 -11.70
C MET A 1 -8.63 -20.51 -10.19
N SER A 2 -7.81 -21.22 -9.44
CA SER A 2 -7.75 -21.09 -7.97
C SER A 2 -7.23 -19.69 -7.64
N GLU A 3 -7.98 -18.94 -6.84
CA GLU A 3 -7.53 -17.63 -6.36
C GLU A 3 -6.28 -17.83 -5.47
N PRO A 4 -5.24 -16.98 -5.61
CA PRO A 4 -4.08 -17.07 -4.76
C PRO A 4 -4.47 -16.81 -3.31
N THR A 5 -4.19 -17.78 -2.43
CA THR A 5 -4.53 -17.73 -1.00
C THR A 5 -3.74 -16.67 -0.24
N ASP A 6 -2.57 -16.26 -0.74
CA ASP A 6 -1.66 -15.29 -0.13
C ASP A 6 -1.28 -14.18 -1.11
N ILE A 7 -1.32 -12.93 -0.63
CA ILE A 7 -0.84 -11.75 -1.35
C ILE A 7 0.61 -11.48 -0.94
N THR A 8 1.56 -11.61 -1.89
CA THR A 8 2.99 -11.34 -1.64
C THR A 8 3.37 -9.88 -1.91
N ILE A 9 4.50 -9.42 -1.37
CA ILE A 9 5.00 -8.05 -1.57
C ILE A 9 5.38 -7.82 -3.04
N GLU A 10 5.94 -8.84 -3.69
CA GLU A 10 6.31 -8.82 -5.11
C GLU A 10 5.07 -8.63 -5.99
N MET A 11 3.99 -9.38 -5.69
CA MET A 11 2.71 -9.20 -6.39
C MET A 11 2.16 -7.78 -6.20
N MET A 12 2.24 -7.23 -4.98
CA MET A 12 1.82 -5.86 -4.72
C MET A 12 2.64 -4.85 -5.53
N ARG A 13 3.96 -5.03 -5.63
CA ARG A 13 4.85 -4.14 -6.39
C ARG A 13 4.54 -4.16 -7.90
N GLU A 14 4.19 -5.32 -8.43
CA GLU A 14 3.87 -5.48 -9.86
C GLU A 14 2.47 -5.01 -10.25
N LYS A 15 1.49 -5.16 -9.35
CA LYS A 15 0.06 -5.07 -9.71
C LYS A 15 -0.69 -3.91 -9.06
N LEU A 16 -0.19 -3.36 -7.95
CA LEU A 16 -0.95 -2.38 -7.17
C LEU A 16 -0.41 -0.96 -7.35
N TYR A 17 -1.34 -0.06 -7.67
CA TYR A 17 -1.22 1.37 -7.44
C TYR A 17 -2.01 1.73 -6.19
N ALA A 18 -1.48 2.63 -5.36
CA ALA A 18 -1.95 2.88 -4.00
C ALA A 18 -3.46 3.20 -3.90
N ALA A 19 -4.04 3.81 -4.95
CA ALA A 19 -5.47 4.14 -5.00
C ALA A 19 -6.38 2.91 -4.91
N VAL A 20 -6.09 1.83 -5.66
CA VAL A 20 -6.93 0.61 -5.65
C VAL A 20 -6.87 -0.12 -4.32
N VAL A 21 -5.73 -0.05 -3.64
CA VAL A 21 -5.61 -0.60 -2.28
C VAL A 21 -6.49 0.17 -1.32
N SER A 22 -6.51 1.51 -1.42
CA SER A 22 -7.40 2.34 -0.61
C SER A 22 -8.87 2.01 -0.88
N ASP A 23 -9.27 1.90 -2.14
CA ASP A 23 -10.67 1.60 -2.51
C ASP A 23 -11.13 0.24 -1.98
N ALA A 24 -10.27 -0.78 -2.09
CA ALA A 24 -10.55 -2.11 -1.55
C ALA A 24 -10.72 -2.07 -0.01
N LEU A 25 -9.86 -1.32 0.69
CA LEU A 25 -9.93 -1.15 2.14
C LEU A 25 -11.17 -0.34 2.56
N ASP A 26 -11.55 0.68 1.78
CA ASP A 26 -12.76 1.46 2.00
C ASP A 26 -14.01 0.58 1.87
N GLY A 27 -14.03 -0.35 0.91
CA GLY A 27 -15.09 -1.36 0.77
C GLY A 27 -15.19 -2.32 1.96
N LEU A 28 -14.09 -2.55 2.67
CA LEU A 28 -14.04 -3.33 3.91
C LEU A 28 -14.31 -2.49 5.18
N GLY A 29 -14.55 -1.18 5.03
CA GLY A 29 -14.80 -0.25 6.13
C GLY A 29 -13.54 0.32 6.79
N TYR A 30 -12.35 -0.01 6.28
CA TYR A 30 -11.08 0.53 6.77
C TYR A 30 -10.79 1.88 6.12
N LYS A 31 -11.26 2.96 6.75
CA LYS A 31 -11.07 4.33 6.26
C LYS A 31 -9.76 4.94 6.74
N ASN A 32 -9.36 6.06 6.14
CA ASN A 32 -8.18 6.88 6.53
C ASN A 32 -6.84 6.14 6.40
N GLN A 33 -6.67 5.31 5.37
CA GLN A 33 -5.45 4.53 5.15
C GLN A 33 -4.31 5.36 4.56
N SER A 34 -4.61 6.56 4.04
CA SER A 34 -3.63 7.51 3.54
C SER A 34 -3.38 8.64 4.55
N PRO A 35 -2.11 9.07 4.76
CA PRO A 35 -1.80 10.24 5.57
C PRO A 35 -2.52 11.49 5.04
N ARG A 36 -3.01 12.35 5.94
CA ARG A 36 -3.60 13.66 5.58
C ARG A 36 -2.56 14.73 5.28
N VAL A 37 -1.31 14.33 5.09
CA VAL A 37 -0.18 15.19 4.79
C VAL A 37 0.51 14.68 3.52
N PRO A 38 0.90 15.56 2.59
CA PRO A 38 1.69 15.15 1.43
C PRO A 38 3.06 14.63 1.88
N LEU A 39 3.45 13.45 1.37
CA LEU A 39 4.78 12.87 1.56
C LEU A 39 5.47 12.76 0.20
N PRO A 40 6.07 13.86 -0.32
CA PRO A 40 6.71 13.83 -1.62
C PRO A 40 7.99 12.97 -1.58
N PRO A 41 8.26 12.15 -2.62
CA PRO A 41 9.48 11.37 -2.69
C PRO A 41 10.70 12.31 -2.69
N GLN A 42 11.70 12.01 -1.85
CA GLN A 42 12.92 12.81 -1.74
C GLN A 42 14.09 12.23 -2.56
N THR A 43 14.13 10.91 -2.73
CA THR A 43 15.31 10.21 -3.29
C THR A 43 14.96 9.08 -4.25
N ALA A 44 13.82 8.41 -4.08
CA ALA A 44 13.42 7.28 -4.90
C ALA A 44 12.41 7.70 -5.97
N GLU A 45 12.52 7.09 -7.14
CA GLU A 45 11.52 7.18 -8.20
C GLU A 45 10.53 6.01 -8.10
N GLY A 46 9.25 6.28 -8.35
CA GLY A 46 8.20 5.27 -8.38
C GLY A 46 7.54 4.95 -7.04
N VAL A 47 6.78 3.85 -7.00
CA VAL A 47 5.97 3.42 -5.85
C VAL A 47 6.79 2.51 -4.94
N LEU A 48 6.81 2.81 -3.64
CA LEU A 48 7.41 1.96 -2.61
C LEU A 48 6.37 1.03 -2.00
N VAL A 49 6.71 -0.26 -1.90
CA VAL A 49 5.91 -1.30 -1.27
C VAL A 49 6.81 -2.10 -0.33
N GLY A 50 6.34 -2.36 0.90
CA GLY A 50 7.08 -3.10 1.91
C GLY A 50 6.35 -3.20 3.24
N ARG A 51 7.01 -3.80 4.24
CA ARG A 51 6.49 -3.89 5.61
C ARG A 51 6.81 -2.60 6.37
N CYS A 52 5.80 -2.05 7.04
CA CYS A 52 5.99 -0.87 7.88
C CYS A 52 6.83 -1.24 9.12
N LYS A 53 7.83 -0.40 9.45
CA LYS A 53 8.55 -0.44 10.72
C LYS A 53 8.42 0.92 11.37
N THR A 54 7.79 0.97 12.54
CA THR A 54 7.56 2.21 13.30
C THR A 54 8.56 2.32 14.44
N THR A 55 9.15 3.50 14.62
CA THR A 55 9.97 3.87 15.77
C THR A 55 9.36 5.10 16.43
N GLN A 56 9.31 5.13 17.76
CA GLN A 56 9.03 6.33 18.54
C GLN A 56 10.37 6.87 19.07
N TRP A 57 10.52 8.20 19.03
CA TRP A 57 11.69 8.90 19.56
C TRP A 57 11.42 9.36 20.99
#